data_AF-A0A355WIQ0-F1
#
_entry.id   AF-A0A355WIQ0-F1
#
_cell.length_a   1.000
_cell.length_b   1.000
_cell.length_c   1.000
_cell.angle_alpha   90.00
_cell.angle_beta   90.00
_cell.angle_gamma   90.00
#
_symmetry.space_group_name_H-M   'P 1'
#
loop_
_entity.id
_entity.type
_entity.pdbx_description
1 polymer ?
#
loop_
_entity_poly.entity_id
_entity_poly.type
_entity_poly.pdbx_seq_one_letter_code
_entity_poly.pdbx_strand_id
1 'polypeptide(L)'
;MPKVPPADTVNAEEFTAILRVKALKERGQTDFDLTPPAAFRRQTAEDLNLIDIRKLKFSGQIIRLNQADWQLTAKLGATVVQACVITGAPVTNRFDVPV
;
A
#
# COMPACT_ATOMS: atom_id res chain seq x y z
N MET A 1 -7.57 32.29 4.12
CA MET A 1 -6.45 31.49 3.56
C MET A 1 -6.07 30.44 4.58
N PRO A 2 -6.56 29.19 4.49
CA PRO A 2 -6.11 28.14 5.41
C PRO A 2 -4.72 27.65 4.99
N LYS A 3 -3.78 27.83 5.91
CA LYS A 3 -2.39 27.38 5.86
C LYS A 3 -2.38 25.85 5.80
N VAL A 4 -1.74 25.29 4.77
CA VAL A 4 -1.45 23.85 4.66
C VAL A 4 -0.72 23.40 5.93
N PRO A 5 -1.24 22.42 6.68
CA PRO A 5 -0.56 21.90 7.85
C PRO A 5 0.73 21.15 7.44
N PRO A 6 1.83 21.28 8.21
CA PRO A 6 3.10 20.62 7.91
C PRO A 6 2.97 19.09 8.03
N ALA A 7 3.57 18.39 7.07
CA ALA A 7 3.47 16.95 6.84
C ALA A 7 4.22 16.06 7.86
N ASP A 8 4.35 16.48 9.12
CA ASP A 8 5.15 15.77 10.13
C ASP A 8 4.40 15.64 11.46
N THR A 9 3.25 14.96 11.44
CA THR A 9 2.73 14.28 12.64
C THR A 9 2.41 12.84 12.26
N VAL A 10 3.44 12.12 11.83
CA VAL A 10 3.35 10.67 11.68
C VAL A 10 3.36 10.07 13.08
N ASN A 11 2.20 9.56 13.50
CA ASN A 11 2.17 8.62 14.61
C ASN A 11 3.06 7.43 14.24
N ALA A 12 3.74 6.82 15.20
CA ALA A 12 4.65 5.69 14.99
C ALA A 12 3.98 4.42 14.40
N GLU A 13 2.70 4.50 14.00
CA GLU A 13 1.84 3.44 13.46
C GLU A 13 1.48 3.67 11.97
N GLU A 14 1.74 4.84 11.39
CA GLU A 14 1.39 5.16 10.00
C GLU A 14 2.50 4.77 9.02
N PHE A 15 2.24 3.76 8.18
CA PHE A 15 3.12 3.45 7.05
C PHE A 15 2.84 4.40 5.89
N THR A 16 3.69 5.42 5.73
CA THR A 16 3.58 6.38 4.63
C THR A 16 4.80 6.29 3.71
N ALA A 17 4.56 6.11 2.41
CA ALA A 17 5.59 6.15 1.37
C ALA A 17 5.30 7.30 0.39
N ILE A 18 6.02 8.42 0.54
CA ILE A 18 5.81 9.62 -0.29
C ILE A 18 6.71 9.57 -1.52
N LEU A 19 6.10 9.49 -2.70
CA LEU A 19 6.79 9.71 -3.98
C LEU A 19 6.56 11.15 -4.42
N ARG A 20 7.60 11.99 -4.26
CA ARG A 20 7.53 13.40 -4.68
C ARG A 20 7.59 13.48 -6.20
N VAL A 21 6.63 14.20 -6.80
CA VAL A 21 6.58 14.39 -8.27
C VAL A 21 7.89 14.95 -8.84
N LYS A 22 8.54 15.88 -8.14
CA LYS A 22 9.84 16.44 -8.57
C LYS A 22 10.98 15.41 -8.56
N ALA A 23 10.86 14.34 -7.78
CA ALA A 23 11.85 13.27 -7.70
C ALA A 23 11.58 12.12 -8.69
N LEU A 24 10.41 12.13 -9.36
CA LEU A 24 10.09 11.15 -10.38
C LEU A 24 10.84 11.47 -11.68
N LYS A 25 11.19 10.43 -12.44
CA LYS A 25 11.87 10.61 -13.72
C LYS A 25 10.95 11.30 -14.72
N GLU A 26 11.43 12.38 -15.33
CA GLU A 26 10.69 13.08 -16.38
C GLU A 26 10.60 12.27 -17.68
N ARG A 27 11.58 11.42 -17.93
CA ARG A 27 11.62 10.46 -19.04
C ARG A 27 12.01 9.09 -18.49
N GLY A 28 11.21 8.07 -18.80
CA GLY A 28 11.38 6.70 -18.31
C GLY A 28 10.49 6.38 -17.10
N GLN A 29 10.70 5.19 -16.54
CA GLN A 29 9.88 4.66 -15.45
C GLN A 29 10.54 4.86 -14.09
N THR A 30 9.71 5.20 -13.09
CA THR A 30 10.08 5.19 -11.68
C THR A 30 9.44 3.97 -11.03
N ASP A 31 10.26 2.96 -10.74
CA ASP A 31 9.83 1.74 -10.09
C ASP A 31 9.75 1.96 -8.57
N PHE A 32 8.78 1.32 -7.92
CA PHE A 32 8.67 1.30 -6.47
C PHE A 32 8.29 -0.09 -5.97
N ASP A 33 8.75 -0.40 -4.77
CA ASP A 33 8.46 -1.64 -4.06
C ASP A 33 8.23 -1.32 -2.58
N LEU A 34 6.97 -1.40 -2.17
CA LEU A 34 6.54 -1.08 -0.81
C LEU A 34 6.15 -2.37 -0.09
N THR A 35 6.83 -2.62 1.02
CA THR A 35 6.52 -3.71 1.94
C THR A 35 6.16 -3.11 3.29
N PRO A 36 4.86 -3.00 3.63
CA PRO A 36 4.44 -2.45 4.90
C PRO A 36 4.98 -3.25 6.10
N PRO A 37 5.40 -2.57 7.18
CA PRO A 37 5.96 -3.20 8.36
C PRO A 37 4.91 -4.05 9.09
N ALA A 38 5.37 -4.93 9.98
CA ALA A 38 4.49 -5.80 10.74
C ALA A 38 3.48 -5.04 11.61
N ALA A 39 3.85 -3.88 12.16
CA ALA A 39 2.95 -3.04 12.94
C ALA A 39 1.73 -2.59 12.12
N PHE A 40 1.97 -2.00 10.94
CA PHE A 40 0.92 -1.58 10.02
C PHE A 40 0.04 -2.75 9.58
N ARG A 41 0.64 -3.90 9.25
CA ARG A 41 -0.12 -5.10 8.85
C ARG A 41 -1.06 -5.60 9.94
N ARG A 42 -0.67 -5.52 11.21
CA ARG A 42 -1.53 -5.91 12.35
C ARG A 42 -2.70 -4.94 12.50
N GLN A 43 -2.44 -3.63 12.47
CA GLN A 43 -3.49 -2.62 12.53
C GLN A 43 -4.48 -2.78 11.38
N THR A 44 -4.00 -2.96 10.15
CA THR A 44 -4.87 -3.23 8.99
C THR A 44 -5.66 -4.55 9.14
N ALA A 45 -5.09 -5.57 9.78
CA ALA A 45 -5.81 -6.82 10.04
C ALA A 45 -6.98 -6.57 10.99
N GLU A 46 -6.77 -5.79 12.05
CA GLU A 46 -7.81 -5.39 13.01
C GLU A 46 -8.89 -4.56 12.33
N ASP A 47 -8.51 -3.53 11.56
CA ASP A 47 -9.44 -2.65 10.84
C ASP A 47 -10.34 -3.41 9.86
N LEU A 48 -9.80 -4.45 9.21
CA LEU A 48 -10.50 -5.28 8.23
C LEU A 48 -11.15 -6.53 8.84
N ASN A 49 -11.10 -6.68 10.17
CA ASN A 49 -11.61 -7.84 10.89
C ASN A 49 -11.06 -9.18 10.35
N LEU A 50 -9.75 -9.21 10.09
CA LEU A 50 -8.98 -10.37 9.67
C LEU A 50 -8.29 -11.00 10.88
N ILE A 51 -7.95 -12.29 10.78
CA ILE A 51 -7.13 -12.95 11.81
C ILE A 51 -5.68 -12.44 11.74
N ASP A 52 -5.13 -12.33 10.52
CA ASP A 52 -3.76 -11.86 10.31
C ASP A 52 -3.53 -11.44 8.84
N ILE A 53 -2.53 -10.60 8.60
CA ILE A 53 -1.97 -10.30 7.28
C ILE A 53 -0.50 -10.75 7.27
N ARG A 54 -0.27 -11.97 6.79
CA ARG A 54 1.08 -12.59 6.74
C ARG A 54 2.02 -11.85 5.81
N LYS A 55 1.50 -11.35 4.69
CA LYS A 55 2.28 -10.61 3.68
C LYS A 55 1.42 -9.55 3.03
N LEU A 56 1.99 -8.36 2.85
CA LEU A 56 1.42 -7.27 2.08
C LEU A 56 2.55 -6.65 1.26
N LYS A 57 2.33 -6.48 -0.04
CA LYS A 57 3.31 -5.91 -0.95
C LYS A 57 2.58 -5.09 -2.01
N PHE A 58 3.05 -3.87 -2.22
CA PHE A 58 2.58 -3.01 -3.29
C PHE A 58 3.77 -2.60 -4.14
N SER A 59 3.82 -3.09 -5.37
CA SER A 59 4.94 -2.86 -6.27
C SER A 59 4.44 -2.49 -7.65
N GLY A 60 5.12 -1.56 -8.29
CA GLY A 60 4.72 -1.07 -9.59
C GLY A 60 5.65 -0.01 -10.12
N GLN A 61 5.17 0.69 -11.12
CA GLN A 61 5.91 1.72 -11.82
C GLN A 61 5.03 2.93 -12.06
N ILE A 62 5.67 4.08 -12.04
CA ILE A 62 5.06 5.36 -12.38
C ILE A 62 5.77 5.90 -13.62
N ILE A 63 4.99 6.21 -14.65
CA ILE A 63 5.47 6.75 -15.92
C ILE A 63 4.81 8.11 -16.17
N ARG A 64 5.57 9.07 -16.69
CA ARG A 64 5.03 10.36 -17.13
C ARG A 64 4.29 10.18 -18.46
N LEU A 65 3.00 10.51 -18.49
CA LEU A 65 2.19 10.53 -19.72
C LEU A 65 2.33 11.86 -20.46
N ASN A 66 2.18 12.98 -19.74
CA ASN A 66 2.24 14.35 -20.28
C ASN A 66 2.95 15.31 -19.30
N GLN A 67 2.94 16.61 -19.59
CA GLN A 67 3.60 17.62 -18.75
C GLN A 67 3.09 17.61 -17.30
N ALA A 68 1.81 17.30 -17.06
CA ALA A 68 1.21 17.22 -15.73
C ALA A 68 0.67 15.84 -15.34
N ASP A 69 0.57 14.90 -16.30
CA ASP A 69 -0.10 13.62 -16.09
C ASP A 69 0.90 12.49 -15.82
N TRP A 70 0.56 11.65 -14.86
CA TRP A 70 1.31 10.46 -14.47
C TRP A 70 0.42 9.23 -14.53
N GLN A 71 0.96 8.14 -15.08
CA GLN A 71 0.34 6.83 -15.06
C GLN A 71 0.98 5.97 -13.98
N LEU A 72 0.13 5.40 -13.12
CA LEU A 72 0.51 4.36 -12.19
C LEU A 72 0.07 3.02 -12.77
N THR A 73 1.00 2.07 -12.83
CA THR A 73 0.68 0.66 -13.10
C THR A 73 1.33 -0.17 -12.00
N ALA A 74 0.53 -0.87 -11.21
CA ALA A 74 1.02 -1.57 -10.04
C ALA A 74 0.29 -2.88 -9.76
N LYS A 75 0.82 -3.62 -8.79
CA LYS A 75 0.23 -4.84 -8.28
C LYS A 75 0.18 -4.79 -6.76
N LEU A 76 -1.00 -5.03 -6.22
CA LEU A 76 -1.23 -5.25 -4.79
C LEU A 76 -1.31 -6.75 -4.53
N GLY A 77 -0.32 -7.26 -3.82
CA GLY A 77 -0.29 -8.65 -3.36
C GLY A 77 -0.47 -8.72 -1.85
N ALA A 78 -1.41 -9.53 -1.38
CA ALA A 78 -1.53 -9.82 0.03
C ALA A 78 -1.83 -11.31 0.31
N THR A 79 -1.43 -11.76 1.48
CA THR A 79 -1.77 -13.06 2.05
C THR A 79 -2.39 -12.83 3.40
N VAL A 80 -3.70 -13.05 3.48
CA VAL A 80 -4.52 -12.82 4.67
C VAL A 80 -4.96 -14.15 5.27
N VAL A 81 -5.21 -14.13 6.57
CA VAL A 81 -5.84 -15.23 7.30
C VAL A 81 -7.21 -14.72 7.76
N GLN A 82 -8.26 -15.47 7.43
CA GLN A 82 -9.64 -15.12 7.75
C GLN A 82 -10.31 -16.31 8.42
N ALA A 83 -11.24 -16.04 9.34
CA ALA A 83 -12.11 -17.07 9.84
C ALA A 83 -13.12 -17.44 8.74
N CYS A 84 -13.26 -18.73 8.44
CA CYS A 84 -14.35 -19.20 7.59
C CYS A 84 -15.69 -18.87 8.25
N VAL A 85 -16.60 -18.23 7.52
CA VAL A 85 -17.92 -17.84 8.06
C VAL A 85 -18.77 -19.05 8.51
N ILE A 86 -18.55 -20.23 7.90
CA ILE A 86 -19.30 -21.44 8.20
C ILE A 86 -18.67 -22.21 9.35
N THR A 87 -17.36 -22.48 9.27
CA THR A 87 -16.69 -23.41 10.19
C THR A 87 -15.95 -22.70 11.33
N GLY A 88 -15.74 -21.38 11.23
CA GLY A 88 -14.86 -20.61 12.12
C GLY A 88 -13.37 -20.95 11.96
N ALA A 89 -13.01 -21.94 11.14
CA ALA A 89 -11.64 -22.37 10.98
C ALA A 89 -10.80 -21.32 10.23
N PRO A 90 -9.51 -21.17 10.57
CA PRO A 90 -8.63 -20.24 9.88
C PRO A 90 -8.36 -20.69 8.45
N VAL A 91 -8.67 -19.84 7.48
CA VAL A 91 -8.39 -20.04 6.06
C VAL A 91 -7.39 -18.98 5.59
N THR A 92 -6.34 -19.42 4.92
CA THR A 92 -5.36 -18.52 4.31
C THR A 92 -5.76 -18.22 2.88
N ASN A 93 -5.95 -16.95 2.56
CA ASN A 93 -6.27 -16.49 1.22
C ASN A 93 -5.14 -15.61 0.67
N ARG A 94 -4.84 -15.76 -0.60
CA ARG A 94 -3.85 -14.97 -1.32
C ARG A 94 -4.53 -14.27 -2.48
N PHE A 95 -4.37 -12.95 -2.56
CA PHE A 95 -4.82 -12.16 -3.68
C PHE A 95 -3.69 -11.33 -4.25
N ASP A 96 -3.75 -11.15 -5.56
CA ASP A 96 -2.74 -10.56 -6.42
C ASP A 96 -3.50 -9.74 -7.47
N VAL A 97 -3.73 -8.45 -7.19
CA VAL A 97 -4.67 -7.60 -7.94
C VAL A 97 -3.89 -6.49 -8.67
N PRO A 98 -4.15 -6.27 -9.98
CA PRO A 98 -3.59 -5.13 -10.70
C PRO A 98 -4.27 -3.82 -10.27
N VAL A 99 -3.50 -2.73 -10.28
CA VAL A 99 -3.93 -1.35 -9.97
C VAL A 99 -3.46 -0.41 -11.07
#